data_AF-A0A9Q4MIM7-F1
#
_entry.id   AF-A0A9Q4MIM7-F1
#
_cell.length_a   1.000
_cell.length_b   1.000
_cell.length_c   1.000
_cell.angle_alpha   90.00
_cell.angle_beta   90.00
_cell.angle_gamma   90.00
#
_symmetry.space_group_name_H-M   'P 1'
#
loop_
_entity.id
_entity.type
_entity.pdbx_description
1 polymer ?
#
loop_
_entity_poly.entity_id
_entity_poly.type
_entity_poly.pdbx_seq_one_letter_code
_entity_poly.pdbx_strand_id
1 'polypeptide(L)'
;MTLLNVSEQAAPQASPAISETKKAPLFCRNGIRDEEDAELQEAFYCESYDHTFPDLQGRYVLAIHAFYLDDFSSLVRSWFESSLHSNIKGFDRSILDTDRRINVMPAHPLYPQVKAAYEAQEAYSNSIFEAAKKWKHDTGKEVAA
;
A
#
# COMPACT_ATOMS: atom_id res chain seq x y z
N MET A 1 -57.83 -24.27 -2.65
CA MET A 1 -57.66 -23.65 -3.98
C MET A 1 -56.70 -22.48 -3.79
N THR A 2 -55.50 -22.64 -4.35
CA THR A 2 -54.35 -21.72 -4.33
C THR A 2 -54.66 -20.40 -5.03
N LEU A 3 -53.94 -19.33 -4.67
CA LEU A 3 -53.23 -18.35 -5.53
C LEU A 3 -52.69 -17.21 -4.63
N LEU A 4 -51.39 -17.24 -4.30
CA LEU A 4 -50.32 -16.40 -4.87
C LEU A 4 -50.44 -14.91 -4.48
N ASN A 5 -49.68 -14.49 -3.46
CA ASN A 5 -49.33 -13.08 -3.27
C ASN A 5 -47.84 -12.89 -3.57
N VAL A 6 -47.59 -12.11 -4.61
CA VAL A 6 -46.31 -11.59 -5.08
C VAL A 6 -45.81 -10.51 -4.13
N SER A 7 -44.51 -10.47 -3.86
CA SER A 7 -43.63 -9.33 -3.49
C SER A 7 -42.43 -9.94 -2.76
N GLU A 8 -41.15 -9.67 -3.04
CA GLU A 8 -40.51 -8.59 -3.75
C GLU A 8 -39.11 -9.14 -4.10
N GLN A 9 -38.78 -9.20 -5.39
CA GLN A 9 -37.45 -9.60 -5.83
C GLN A 9 -36.54 -8.39 -5.62
N ALA A 10 -35.79 -8.37 -4.53
CA ALA A 10 -34.74 -7.37 -4.31
C ALA A 10 -33.76 -7.43 -5.48
N ALA A 11 -33.86 -6.44 -6.37
CA ALA A 11 -32.91 -6.22 -7.43
C ALA A 11 -31.52 -6.00 -6.80
N PRO A 12 -30.45 -6.58 -7.35
CA PRO A 12 -29.10 -6.27 -6.89
C PRO A 12 -28.87 -4.79 -7.11
N GLN A 13 -28.55 -4.08 -6.02
CA GLN A 13 -28.07 -2.70 -6.04
C GLN A 13 -26.88 -2.67 -7.02
N ALA A 14 -27.10 -2.07 -8.18
CA ALA A 14 -26.05 -1.77 -9.13
C ALA A 14 -25.12 -0.76 -8.46
N SER A 15 -24.01 -1.23 -7.89
CA SER A 15 -22.87 -0.38 -7.61
C SER A 15 -22.50 0.33 -8.91
N PRO A 16 -22.30 1.67 -8.90
CA PRO A 16 -21.86 2.36 -10.09
C PRO A 16 -20.53 1.75 -10.54
N ALA A 17 -20.58 1.03 -11.66
CA ALA A 17 -19.41 0.61 -12.40
C ALA A 17 -18.76 1.87 -12.97
N ILE A 18 -17.87 2.49 -12.19
CA ILE A 18 -16.88 3.43 -12.73
C ILE A 18 -15.82 2.57 -13.42
N SER A 19 -16.19 2.06 -14.59
CA SER A 19 -15.29 1.37 -15.51
C SER A 19 -14.51 2.40 -16.30
N GLU A 20 -13.55 3.05 -15.67
CA GLU A 20 -12.30 3.34 -16.38
C GLU A 20 -11.40 2.14 -16.11
N THR A 21 -11.04 1.40 -17.16
CA THR A 21 -10.00 0.36 -17.08
C THR A 21 -8.65 1.04 -16.97
N LYS A 22 -8.48 1.80 -15.89
CA LYS A 22 -7.23 2.46 -15.59
C LYS A 22 -6.18 1.37 -15.40
N LYS A 23 -5.02 1.53 -16.04
CA LYS A 23 -3.90 0.61 -15.85
C LYS A 23 -3.45 0.66 -14.39
N ALA A 24 -3.40 -0.49 -13.72
CA ALA A 24 -2.90 -0.57 -12.36
C ALA A 24 -1.37 -0.47 -12.37
N PRO A 25 -0.76 0.31 -11.45
CA PRO A 25 0.68 0.33 -11.29
C PRO A 25 1.18 -1.02 -10.74
N LEU A 26 2.43 -1.31 -10.99
CA LEU A 26 3.13 -2.49 -10.52
C LEU A 26 3.85 -2.19 -9.20
N PHE A 27 3.54 -2.95 -8.16
CA PHE A 27 4.19 -2.83 -6.87
C PHE A 27 5.38 -3.79 -6.80
N CYS A 28 6.57 -3.24 -6.65
CA CYS A 28 7.82 -3.97 -6.45
C CYS A 28 8.23 -3.90 -4.98
N ARG A 29 9.15 -4.76 -4.58
CA ARG A 29 9.70 -4.77 -3.21
C ARG A 29 10.24 -3.41 -2.75
N ASN A 30 10.81 -2.63 -3.66
CA ASN A 30 11.55 -1.40 -3.40
C ASN A 30 10.94 -0.15 -4.06
N GLY A 31 9.68 -0.22 -4.49
CA GLY A 31 9.05 0.91 -5.15
C GLY A 31 7.92 0.50 -6.09
N ILE A 32 7.49 1.45 -6.90
CA ILE A 32 6.33 1.33 -7.78
C ILE A 32 6.75 1.64 -9.21
N ARG A 33 6.19 0.94 -10.19
CA ARG A 33 6.32 1.25 -11.61
C ARG A 33 4.94 1.47 -12.21
N ASP A 34 4.85 2.37 -13.17
CA ASP A 34 3.59 2.56 -13.90
C ASP A 34 3.27 1.37 -14.80
N GLU A 35 4.30 0.72 -15.31
CA GLU A 35 4.23 -0.45 -16.17
C GLU A 35 5.53 -1.25 -16.16
N GLU A 36 5.53 -2.39 -16.84
CA GLU A 36 6.75 -3.16 -17.09
C GLU A 36 7.76 -2.26 -17.81
N ASP A 37 9.03 -2.31 -17.39
CA ASP A 37 10.13 -1.48 -17.86
C ASP A 37 10.08 0.04 -17.59
N ALA A 38 8.98 0.58 -17.04
CA ALA A 38 8.93 1.98 -16.62
C ALA A 38 9.89 2.29 -15.46
N GLU A 39 10.30 3.55 -15.33
CA GLU A 39 11.17 3.99 -14.25
C GLU A 39 10.61 3.63 -12.86
N LEU A 40 11.50 3.21 -11.97
CA LEU A 40 11.13 2.85 -10.61
C LEU A 40 10.96 4.11 -9.77
N GLN A 41 9.76 4.32 -9.26
CA GLN A 41 9.43 5.34 -8.27
C GLN A 41 9.73 4.73 -6.90
N GLU A 42 10.86 5.10 -6.31
CA GLU A 42 11.34 4.52 -5.06
C GLU A 42 10.33 4.75 -3.93
N ALA A 43 10.01 3.68 -3.21
CA ALA A 43 9.12 3.73 -2.07
C ALA A 43 9.46 2.64 -1.06
N PHE A 44 9.11 2.87 0.19
CA PHE A 44 9.11 1.84 1.22
C PHE A 44 7.71 1.63 1.79
N TYR A 45 7.46 0.41 2.22
CA TYR A 45 6.18 -0.02 2.77
C TYR A 45 6.30 -0.25 4.28
N CYS A 46 5.28 0.11 5.05
CA CYS A 46 5.21 -0.25 6.46
C CYS A 46 3.77 -0.41 6.92
N GLU A 47 3.59 -1.10 8.04
CA GLU A 47 2.34 -1.01 8.79
C GLU A 47 2.30 0.31 9.53
N SER A 48 1.19 1.04 9.39
CA SER A 48 0.96 2.30 10.07
C SER A 48 -0.32 2.20 10.89
N TYR A 49 -0.25 2.70 12.12
CA TYR A 49 -1.42 2.96 12.94
C TYR A 49 -1.83 4.42 12.74
N ASP A 50 -2.94 4.63 12.04
CA ASP A 50 -3.44 5.96 11.71
C ASP A 50 -4.76 6.25 12.42
N HIS A 51 -4.73 7.15 13.39
CA HIS A 51 -5.91 7.57 14.15
C HIS A 51 -6.82 8.55 13.41
N THR A 52 -6.36 9.06 12.27
CA THR A 52 -7.08 10.09 11.51
C THR A 52 -7.72 9.53 10.24
N PHE A 53 -7.37 8.31 9.86
CA PHE A 53 -7.92 7.61 8.71
C PHE A 53 -7.97 6.11 8.97
N PRO A 54 -9.08 5.40 8.68
CA PRO A 54 -10.40 5.89 8.26
C PRO A 54 -11.36 6.15 9.43
N ASP A 55 -10.95 5.88 10.67
CA ASP A 55 -11.77 6.04 11.87
C ASP A 55 -10.92 6.46 13.08
N LEU A 56 -11.57 7.09 14.06
CA LEU A 56 -10.95 7.53 15.33
C LEU A 56 -10.60 6.37 16.27
N GLN A 57 -11.04 5.14 15.97
CA GLN A 57 -10.69 3.95 16.74
C GLN A 57 -9.34 3.36 16.31
N GLY A 58 -8.76 3.84 15.21
CA GLY A 58 -7.46 3.46 14.69
C GLY A 58 -7.48 2.03 14.16
N ARG A 59 -7.32 1.87 12.85
CA ARG A 59 -7.05 0.58 12.23
C ARG A 59 -5.65 0.56 11.64
N TYR A 60 -5.01 -0.61 11.70
CA TYR A 60 -3.77 -0.83 10.97
C TYR A 60 -4.05 -0.72 9.47
N VAL A 61 -3.26 0.12 8.81
CA VAL A 61 -3.26 0.32 7.37
C VAL A 61 -1.85 0.05 6.85
N LEU A 62 -1.73 -0.28 5.57
CA LEU A 62 -0.43 -0.26 4.92
C LEU A 62 -0.14 1.15 4.45
N ALA A 63 1.01 1.68 4.83
CA ALA A 63 1.51 2.95 4.35
C ALA A 63 2.57 2.73 3.27
N ILE A 64 2.48 3.53 2.22
CA ILE A 64 3.47 3.65 1.17
C ILE A 64 4.12 5.02 1.34
N HIS A 65 5.41 5.04 1.66
CA HIS A 65 6.17 6.26 1.81
C HIS A 65 7.07 6.48 0.60
N ALA A 66 7.02 7.68 0.06
CA ALA A 66 8.00 8.18 -0.90
C ALA A 66 8.95 9.15 -0.19
N PHE A 67 10.13 9.36 -0.76
CA PHE A 67 11.03 10.43 -0.31
C PHE A 67 10.39 11.80 -0.59
N TYR A 68 9.72 11.95 -1.74
CA TYR A 68 8.86 13.08 -2.07
C TYR A 68 7.57 12.57 -2.74
N LEU A 69 6.41 13.15 -2.40
CA LEU A 69 5.14 12.74 -3.05
C LEU A 69 5.09 13.04 -4.55
N ASP A 70 5.85 14.05 -4.98
CA ASP A 70 6.04 14.36 -6.40
C ASP A 70 6.87 13.27 -7.12
N ASP A 71 7.47 12.32 -6.38
CA ASP A 71 8.13 11.13 -6.94
C ASP A 71 7.11 10.13 -7.50
N PHE A 72 5.85 10.18 -7.05
CA PHE A 72 4.80 9.34 -7.61
C PHE A 72 4.22 9.95 -8.88
N SER A 73 4.16 9.14 -9.92
CA SER A 73 3.54 9.48 -11.19
C SER A 73 2.07 9.87 -11.00
N SER A 74 1.55 10.59 -11.99
CA SER A 74 0.12 10.90 -12.04
C SER A 74 -0.73 9.64 -12.09
N LEU A 75 -0.23 8.54 -12.68
CA LEU A 75 -0.93 7.26 -12.72
C LEU A 75 -1.09 6.67 -11.32
N VAL A 76 0.00 6.60 -10.56
CA VAL A 76 0.01 6.08 -9.18
C VAL A 76 -0.90 6.92 -8.31
N ARG A 77 -0.72 8.25 -8.28
CA ARG A 77 -1.52 9.16 -7.43
C ARG A 77 -3.01 9.04 -7.68
N SER A 78 -3.42 9.02 -8.95
CA SER A 78 -4.84 8.95 -9.30
C SER A 78 -5.51 7.62 -8.92
N TRP A 79 -4.78 6.59 -8.46
CA TRP A 79 -5.39 5.36 -7.93
C TRP A 79 -5.82 5.52 -6.47
N PHE A 80 -5.30 6.54 -5.79
CA PHE A 80 -5.50 6.75 -4.35
C PHE A 80 -6.23 8.06 -4.03
N GLU A 81 -6.09 9.11 -4.85
CA GLU A 81 -6.66 10.44 -4.59
C GLU A 81 -8.19 10.46 -4.47
N SER A 82 -8.90 9.60 -5.21
CA SER A 82 -10.37 9.59 -5.26
C SER A 82 -11.01 8.37 -4.59
N SER A 83 -10.23 7.60 -3.83
CA SER A 83 -10.66 6.33 -3.24
C SER A 83 -11.12 6.52 -1.79
N LEU A 84 -12.26 5.91 -1.42
CA LEU A 84 -12.73 5.86 -0.03
C LEU A 84 -11.89 4.92 0.86
N HIS A 85 -10.96 4.17 0.26
CA HIS A 85 -10.17 3.14 0.92
C HIS A 85 -8.68 3.47 0.98
N SER A 86 -8.32 4.71 0.64
CA SER A 86 -6.97 5.25 0.81
C SER A 86 -7.02 6.74 1.08
N ASN A 87 -5.93 7.28 1.62
CA ASN A 87 -5.73 8.72 1.64
C ASN A 87 -4.26 9.06 1.44
N ILE A 88 -4.02 10.24 0.86
CA ILE A 88 -2.69 10.82 0.70
C ILE A 88 -2.49 11.86 1.79
N LYS A 89 -1.38 11.75 2.54
CA LYS A 89 -1.00 12.65 3.63
C LYS A 89 0.27 13.42 3.29
N GLY A 90 0.39 14.66 3.79
CA GLY A 90 1.63 15.45 3.74
C GLY A 90 1.70 16.55 2.68
N PHE A 91 0.59 17.21 2.36
CA PHE A 91 0.57 18.33 1.41
C PHE A 91 1.07 19.67 1.97
N ASP A 92 1.32 19.77 3.28
CA ASP A 92 1.84 21.01 3.85
C ASP A 92 3.35 21.15 3.62
N ARG A 93 3.72 21.80 2.51
CA ARG A 93 5.12 22.16 2.18
C ARG A 93 5.75 23.10 3.21
N SER A 94 4.99 23.71 4.12
CA SER A 94 5.54 24.59 5.16
C SER A 94 6.07 23.84 6.38
N ILE A 95 5.73 22.56 6.54
CA ILE A 95 6.15 21.72 7.66
C ILE A 95 7.06 20.62 7.09
N LEU A 96 8.37 20.80 7.27
CA LEU A 96 9.44 19.84 6.92
C LEU A 96 9.30 18.44 7.55
N ASP A 97 8.28 18.26 8.39
CA ASP A 97 8.05 17.09 9.25
C ASP A 97 6.75 16.35 8.92
N THR A 98 6.10 16.67 7.81
CA THR A 98 4.90 15.93 7.42
C THR A 98 5.27 14.63 6.72
N ASP A 99 4.92 13.54 7.38
CA ASP A 99 4.99 12.18 6.88
C ASP A 99 4.22 12.03 5.55
N ARG A 100 4.96 12.11 4.45
CA ARG A 100 4.46 12.08 3.07
C ARG A 100 4.19 10.64 2.67
N ARG A 101 2.94 10.23 2.81
CA ARG A 101 2.56 8.83 2.61
C ARG A 101 1.18 8.65 2.01
N ILE A 102 0.97 7.49 1.42
CA ILE A 102 -0.32 6.98 1.00
C ILE A 102 -0.71 5.88 1.98
N ASN A 103 -1.81 6.04 2.71
CA ASN A 103 -2.36 4.92 3.48
C ASN A 103 -3.34 4.13 2.62
N VAL A 104 -3.31 2.81 2.75
CA VAL A 104 -4.12 1.87 1.96
C VAL A 104 -4.83 0.91 2.92
N MET A 105 -6.17 0.92 2.87
CA MET A 105 -6.99 0.01 3.65
C MET A 105 -7.11 -1.36 3.00
N PRO A 106 -7.40 -2.42 3.79
CA PRO A 106 -7.68 -3.75 3.26
C PRO A 106 -8.76 -3.83 2.17
N ALA A 107 -9.72 -2.89 2.18
CA ALA A 107 -10.80 -2.82 1.19
C ALA A 107 -10.37 -2.17 -0.14
N HIS A 108 -9.17 -1.58 -0.22
CA HIS A 108 -8.68 -0.96 -1.45
C HIS A 108 -8.40 -2.02 -2.53
N PRO A 109 -8.80 -1.81 -3.80
CA PRO A 109 -8.55 -2.79 -4.87
C PRO A 109 -7.08 -3.18 -5.07
N LEU A 110 -6.17 -2.23 -4.83
CA LEU A 110 -4.72 -2.47 -4.91
C LEU A 110 -4.10 -3.02 -3.62
N TYR A 111 -4.85 -3.13 -2.52
CA TYR A 111 -4.32 -3.58 -1.23
C TYR A 111 -3.58 -4.92 -1.30
N PRO A 112 -4.09 -5.98 -2.00
CA PRO A 112 -3.36 -7.23 -2.09
C PRO A 112 -1.98 -7.09 -2.72
N GLN A 113 -1.81 -6.19 -3.69
CA GLN A 113 -0.53 -5.95 -4.35
C GLN A 113 0.42 -5.17 -3.46
N VAL A 114 -0.08 -4.15 -2.75
CA VAL A 114 0.68 -3.39 -1.75
C VAL A 114 1.16 -4.32 -0.63
N LYS A 115 0.28 -5.20 -0.14
CA LYS A 115 0.62 -6.19 0.90
C LYS A 115 1.70 -7.16 0.43
N ALA A 116 1.60 -7.66 -0.80
CA ALA A 116 2.63 -8.54 -1.36
C ALA A 116 4.00 -7.85 -1.46
N ALA A 117 4.03 -6.58 -1.88
CA ALA A 117 5.25 -5.78 -1.92
C ALA A 117 5.86 -5.54 -0.53
N TYR A 118 5.01 -5.21 0.45
CA TYR A 118 5.41 -5.11 1.86
C TYR A 118 6.01 -6.41 2.39
N GLU A 119 5.36 -7.56 2.18
CA GLU A 119 5.85 -8.85 2.64
C GLU A 119 7.18 -9.22 1.95
N ALA A 120 7.33 -8.91 0.66
CA ALA A 120 8.59 -9.08 -0.04
C ALA A 120 9.70 -8.18 0.51
N GLN A 121 9.37 -6.95 0.92
CA GLN A 121 10.30 -6.02 1.55
C GLN A 121 10.76 -6.55 2.89
N GLU A 122 9.83 -6.98 3.75
CA GLU A 122 10.13 -7.58 5.05
C GLU A 122 11.00 -8.83 4.93
N ALA A 123 10.68 -9.73 3.99
CA ALA A 123 11.47 -10.92 3.75
C ALA A 123 12.91 -10.59 3.36
N TYR A 124 13.12 -9.56 2.54
CA TYR A 124 14.46 -9.11 2.14
C TYR A 124 15.21 -8.45 3.29
N SER A 125 14.56 -7.56 4.06
CA SER A 125 15.15 -6.93 5.23
C SER A 125 15.60 -7.97 6.27
N ASN A 126 14.75 -8.96 6.54
CA ASN A 126 15.07 -10.08 7.42
C ASN A 126 16.26 -10.90 6.89
N SER A 127 16.33 -11.14 5.58
CA SER A 127 17.45 -11.84 4.96
C SER A 127 18.78 -11.09 5.15
N ILE A 128 18.78 -9.76 4.97
CA ILE A 128 19.98 -8.93 5.23
C ILE A 128 20.39 -9.01 6.70
N PHE A 129 19.43 -8.91 7.61
CA PHE A 129 19.70 -8.94 9.05
C PHE A 129 20.31 -10.27 9.49
N GLU A 130 19.79 -11.40 9.01
CA GLU A 130 20.33 -12.72 9.31
C GLU A 130 21.73 -12.93 8.69
N ALA A 131 21.96 -12.44 7.47
CA ALA A 131 23.29 -12.45 6.86
C ALA A 131 24.31 -11.64 7.68
N ALA A 132 23.90 -10.46 8.17
CA ALA A 132 24.73 -9.61 9.02
C ALA A 132 25.06 -10.27 10.37
N LYS A 133 24.09 -10.95 11.00
CA LYS A 133 24.33 -11.75 12.22
C LYS A 133 25.35 -12.85 11.99
N LYS A 134 25.20 -13.61 10.90
CA LYS A 134 26.11 -14.70 10.56
C LYS A 134 27.54 -14.19 10.36
N TRP A 135 27.70 -13.10 9.61
CA TRP A 135 29.03 -12.51 9.39
C TRP A 135 29.73 -12.08 10.69
N LYS A 136 28.99 -11.48 11.63
CA LYS A 136 29.53 -11.12 12.95
C LYS A 136 29.96 -12.34 13.75
N HIS A 137 29.19 -13.42 13.71
CA HIS A 137 29.52 -14.66 14.40
C HIS A 137 30.77 -15.35 13.81
N ASP A 138 30.89 -15.41 12.48
CA ASP A 138 32.01 -16.05 11.82
C ASP A 138 33.32 -15.26 12.03
N THR A 139 33.26 -13.94 11.93
CA THR A 139 34.43 -13.06 12.22
C THR A 139 34.84 -13.14 13.70
N GLY A 140 33.88 -13.27 14.62
CA GLY A 140 34.17 -13.44 16.06
C GLY A 140 34.86 -14.76 16.40
N LYS A 141 34.66 -15.82 15.60
CA LYS A 141 35.37 -17.10 15.75
C LYS A 141 36.78 -17.06 15.18
N GLU A 142 37.00 -16.33 14.10
CA GLU A 142 38.32 -16.19 13.47
C GLU A 142 39.31 -15.39 14.34
N VAL A 143 38.83 -14.40 15.10
CA VAL A 143 39.65 -13.58 16.01
C VAL A 143 40.00 -14.31 17.32
N ALA A 144 39.34 -15.43 17.63
CA ALA A 144 39.52 -16.20 18.86
C ALA A 144 40.40 -17.46 18.68
N ALA A 145 40.96 -17.68 17.49
CA ALA A 145 41.87 -18.78 17.15
C ALA A 145 43.31 -18.27 17.00
#